data_AF-A0A1F3T3Q8-F1
#
_entry.id   AF-A0A1F3T3Q8-F1
#
_cell.length_a   1.000
_cell.length_b   1.000
_cell.length_c   1.000
_cell.angle_alpha   90.00
_cell.angle_beta   90.00
_cell.angle_gamma   90.00
#
_symmetry.space_group_name_H-M   'P 1'
#
loop_
_entity.id
_entity.type
_entity.pdbx_description
1 polymer ?
#
loop_
_entity_poly.entity_id
_entity_poly.type
_entity_poly.pdbx_seq_one_letter_code
_entity_poly.pdbx_strand_id
1 'polypeptide(L)'
;MYGVLVLFLGKPCKNYLIRGAAFSMLEDKFGHFFELERKFVSKLDKEGLSRNTVKNYKTDLDCFNKFLRASQSPFDLNNLTTDLAQKYNDFLNQKLNSDNSKRRRIQTLRIFLDFLVGQSIILTNPVRNLQSSPKFLDIPRPTPFSDIKTLWTYLLEEKESSDEMIKLLAQRNQIILLLIFGAGLKVSDLSHLKEKQIFIDASPRVMLTPFKREPYTIPLPPIFASIFLEYGESLSNFKKKSGLTFDELLFNANPYQIISGGLSPRGLELIFEEFRKKLVLQLTPKSLRQACIFKWLAQNKKDNIIKEWMGVSSAYSLKLYKDHATNNLYSDQFLEEMYLNLKRRRTPTISTNLL
;
A
#
# COMPACT_ATOMS: atom_id res chain seq x y z
N MET A 1 36.90 41.23 -8.21
CA MET A 1 37.57 41.21 -6.88
C MET A 1 37.33 39.82 -6.32
N TYR A 2 38.13 38.79 -6.57
CA TYR A 2 39.57 38.59 -6.28
C TYR A 2 39.93 38.64 -4.79
N GLY A 3 40.45 37.51 -4.30
CA GLY A 3 41.13 37.27 -3.02
C GLY A 3 40.87 35.82 -2.55
N VAL A 4 41.68 34.77 -2.73
CA VAL A 4 43.16 34.62 -2.91
C VAL A 4 43.84 35.24 -1.68
N LEU A 5 44.57 34.58 -0.77
CA LEU A 5 45.49 33.42 -0.82
C LEU A 5 46.10 33.17 0.59
N VAL A 6 46.84 32.06 0.73
CA VAL A 6 48.06 31.83 1.56
C VAL A 6 47.83 31.02 2.86
N LEU A 7 48.16 29.70 2.91
CA LEU A 7 49.49 29.05 3.10
C LEU A 7 50.05 29.26 4.55
N PHE A 8 50.76 28.35 5.24
CA PHE A 8 51.78 27.38 4.82
C PHE A 8 52.27 26.54 6.06
N LEU A 9 52.77 25.31 5.80
CA LEU A 9 53.86 24.55 6.49
C LEU A 9 53.63 24.02 7.93
N GLY A 10 54.05 22.81 8.33
CA GLY A 10 54.84 21.77 7.66
C GLY A 10 55.08 20.54 8.57
N LYS A 11 55.11 19.35 7.91
CA LYS A 11 55.93 18.11 8.05
C LYS A 11 56.55 17.68 9.42
N PRO A 12 57.13 16.46 9.52
CA PRO A 12 56.63 15.10 9.25
C PRO A 12 56.95 14.14 10.43
N CYS A 13 56.24 13.01 10.62
CA CYS A 13 56.87 11.86 11.29
C CYS A 13 56.20 10.51 11.01
N LYS A 14 56.97 9.68 10.29
CA LYS A 14 57.19 8.24 10.46
C LYS A 14 55.98 7.30 10.51
N ASN A 15 55.86 6.56 9.41
CA ASN A 15 55.79 5.09 9.39
C ASN A 15 55.16 4.42 10.61
N TYR A 16 53.89 4.07 10.49
CA TYR A 16 53.49 2.69 10.80
C TYR A 16 52.77 2.13 9.57
N LEU A 17 53.55 1.44 8.76
CA LEU A 17 53.09 0.40 7.84
C LEU A 17 52.35 -0.67 8.67
N ILE A 18 51.05 -0.48 8.92
CA ILE A 18 50.17 -1.62 9.19
C ILE A 18 49.81 -2.18 7.82
N ARG A 19 50.66 -3.11 7.37
CA ARG A 19 50.60 -3.87 6.12
C ARG A 19 49.18 -4.42 5.84
N GLY A 20 48.59 -4.00 4.72
CA GLY A 20 48.22 -4.80 3.54
C GLY A 20 47.35 -6.07 3.64
N ALA A 21 47.15 -6.67 4.81
CA ALA A 21 46.36 -7.89 4.99
C ALA A 21 45.15 -7.67 5.91
N ALA A 22 45.28 -6.83 6.95
CA ALA A 22 44.17 -6.53 7.85
C ALA A 22 43.09 -5.66 7.18
N PHE A 23 43.49 -4.70 6.33
CA PHE A 23 42.56 -3.82 5.59
C PHE A 23 41.83 -4.56 4.46
N SER A 24 42.50 -5.49 3.76
CA SER A 24 41.89 -6.33 2.72
C SER A 24 41.01 -7.43 3.29
N MET A 25 41.36 -8.04 4.44
CA MET A 25 40.47 -8.98 5.16
C MET A 25 39.22 -8.30 5.74
N LEU A 26 39.31 -7.01 6.09
CA LEU A 26 38.20 -6.20 6.59
C LEU A 26 37.12 -5.94 5.51
N GLU A 27 37.53 -5.69 4.26
CA GLU A 27 36.61 -5.59 3.12
C GLU A 27 36.00 -6.95 2.75
N ASP A 28 36.75 -8.04 2.90
CA ASP A 28 36.33 -9.41 2.55
C ASP A 28 35.21 -9.95 3.48
N LYS A 29 35.26 -9.64 4.78
CA LYS A 29 34.28 -10.13 5.76
C LYS A 29 32.88 -9.51 5.64
N PHE A 30 32.80 -8.22 5.33
CA PHE A 30 31.52 -7.59 4.96
C PHE A 30 30.99 -8.17 3.65
N GLY A 31 31.88 -8.50 2.71
CA GLY A 31 31.55 -9.19 1.47
C GLY A 31 30.82 -10.51 1.70
N HIS A 32 31.37 -11.37 2.57
CA HIS A 32 30.75 -12.64 2.93
C HIS A 32 29.38 -12.45 3.60
N PHE A 33 29.25 -11.53 4.56
CA PHE A 33 27.97 -11.26 5.22
C PHE A 33 26.88 -10.82 4.24
N PHE A 34 27.19 -9.91 3.32
CA PHE A 34 26.23 -9.49 2.29
C PHE A 34 25.89 -10.61 1.31
N GLU A 35 26.80 -11.55 1.06
CA GLU A 35 26.47 -12.75 0.28
C GLU A 35 25.44 -13.64 0.99
N LEU A 36 25.55 -13.80 2.31
CA LEU A 36 24.58 -14.52 3.11
C LEU A 36 23.20 -13.85 3.10
N GLU A 37 23.16 -12.52 3.17
CA GLU A 37 21.91 -11.77 3.00
C GLU A 37 21.29 -11.98 1.62
N ARG A 38 22.11 -11.98 0.55
CA ARG A 38 21.64 -12.28 -0.81
C ARG A 38 21.07 -13.70 -0.92
N LYS A 39 21.73 -14.70 -0.30
CA LYS A 39 21.24 -16.08 -0.25
C LYS A 39 19.91 -16.19 0.49
N PHE A 40 19.79 -15.53 1.65
CA PHE A 40 18.55 -15.45 2.41
C PHE A 40 17.41 -14.84 1.59
N VAL A 41 17.65 -13.70 0.96
CA VAL A 41 16.67 -13.03 0.09
C VAL A 41 16.26 -13.92 -1.08
N SER A 42 17.21 -14.60 -1.73
CA SER A 42 16.93 -15.53 -2.83
C SER A 42 16.06 -16.71 -2.37
N LYS A 43 16.30 -17.23 -1.15
CA LYS A 43 15.43 -18.23 -0.53
C LYS A 43 14.00 -17.69 -0.36
N LEU A 44 13.83 -16.47 0.17
CA LEU A 44 12.51 -15.86 0.34
C LEU A 44 11.75 -15.68 -0.98
N ASP A 45 12.45 -15.31 -2.05
CA ASP A 45 11.86 -15.25 -3.40
C ASP A 45 11.42 -16.64 -3.89
N LYS A 46 12.25 -17.68 -3.69
CA LYS A 46 11.92 -19.08 -4.06
C LYS A 46 10.74 -19.65 -3.25
N GLU A 47 10.56 -19.22 -2.01
CA GLU A 47 9.40 -19.57 -1.16
C GLU A 47 8.10 -18.83 -1.58
N GLY A 48 8.13 -18.08 -2.68
CA GLY A 48 6.95 -17.41 -3.23
C GLY A 48 6.42 -16.31 -2.32
N LEU A 49 7.29 -15.62 -1.57
CA LEU A 49 6.88 -14.41 -0.85
C LEU A 49 6.59 -13.27 -1.84
N SER A 50 5.68 -12.37 -1.45
CA SER A 50 5.34 -11.25 -2.33
C SER A 50 6.55 -10.33 -2.54
N ARG A 51 6.66 -9.72 -3.72
CA ARG A 51 7.73 -8.75 -4.04
C ARG A 51 7.87 -7.65 -2.97
N ASN A 52 6.75 -7.17 -2.44
CA ASN A 52 6.75 -6.16 -1.36
C ASN A 52 7.28 -6.72 -0.05
N THR A 53 6.93 -7.97 0.30
CA THR A 53 7.48 -8.63 1.47
C THR A 53 9.00 -8.76 1.36
N VAL A 54 9.50 -9.23 0.21
CA VAL A 54 10.95 -9.38 -0.02
C VAL A 54 11.66 -8.01 0.00
N LYS A 55 11.07 -6.98 -0.62
CA LYS A 55 11.57 -5.60 -0.55
C LYS A 55 11.64 -5.07 0.88
N ASN A 56 10.65 -5.40 1.72
CA ASN A 56 10.66 -5.02 3.13
C ASN A 56 11.81 -5.70 3.90
N TYR A 57 12.04 -7.00 3.67
CA TYR A 57 13.19 -7.71 4.24
C TYR A 57 14.51 -7.07 3.82
N LYS A 58 14.70 -6.79 2.52
CA LYS A 58 15.89 -6.09 2.00
C LYS A 58 16.13 -4.74 2.68
N THR A 59 15.08 -3.91 2.77
CA THR A 59 15.15 -2.58 3.40
C THR A 59 15.51 -2.67 4.88
N ASP A 60 14.98 -3.67 5.58
CA ASP A 60 15.24 -3.86 7.01
C ASP A 60 16.67 -4.36 7.27
N LEU A 61 17.18 -5.27 6.42
CA LEU A 61 18.58 -5.71 6.47
C LEU A 61 19.55 -4.57 6.11
N ASP A 62 19.25 -3.76 5.10
CA ASP A 62 20.05 -2.56 4.77
C ASP A 62 20.13 -1.58 5.95
N CYS A 63 19.06 -1.47 6.75
CA CYS A 63 19.08 -0.69 7.98
C CYS A 63 20.05 -1.26 9.03
N PHE A 64 20.14 -2.58 9.14
CA PHE A 64 21.13 -3.24 10.00
C PHE A 64 22.56 -3.04 9.47
N ASN A 65 22.76 -3.15 8.16
CA ASN A 65 24.05 -2.91 7.51
C ASN A 65 24.57 -1.49 7.74
N LYS A 66 23.69 -0.49 7.70
CA LYS A 66 24.04 0.90 8.06
C LYS A 66 24.50 1.03 9.50
N PHE A 67 23.85 0.33 10.43
CA PHE A 67 24.27 0.29 11.83
C PHE A 67 25.65 -0.37 11.97
N LEU A 68 25.89 -1.51 11.31
CA LEU A 68 27.19 -2.21 11.35
C LEU A 68 28.33 -1.37 10.78
N ARG A 69 28.09 -0.63 9.70
CA ARG A 69 29.11 0.26 9.12
C ARG A 69 29.41 1.48 9.99
N ALA A 70 28.41 1.95 10.77
CA ALA A 70 28.58 3.10 11.66
C ALA A 70 29.41 2.78 12.91
N SER A 71 29.54 1.51 13.31
CA SER A 71 30.31 1.13 14.50
C SER A 71 31.84 1.09 14.30
N GLN A 72 32.34 1.36 13.08
CA GLN A 72 33.75 1.47 12.68
C GLN A 72 34.68 0.31 13.11
N SER A 73 34.12 -0.83 13.52
CA SER A 73 34.87 -2.01 13.95
C SER A 73 34.87 -3.08 12.85
N PRO A 74 35.91 -3.93 12.78
CA PRO A 74 35.88 -5.10 11.91
C PRO A 74 34.67 -5.97 12.23
N PHE A 75 33.76 -6.10 11.27
CA PHE A 75 32.62 -6.99 11.41
C PHE A 75 33.07 -8.43 11.17
N ASP A 76 32.71 -9.29 12.11
CA ASP A 76 32.87 -10.75 12.02
C ASP A 76 31.53 -11.38 12.40
N LEU A 77 31.18 -12.51 11.80
CA LEU A 77 29.99 -13.28 12.19
C LEU A 77 30.05 -13.69 13.66
N ASN A 78 31.25 -13.92 14.21
CA ASN A 78 31.44 -14.19 15.64
C ASN A 78 31.07 -13.00 16.54
N ASN A 79 31.03 -11.77 15.98
CA ASN A 79 30.64 -10.58 16.70
C ASN A 79 29.11 -10.40 16.78
N LEU A 80 28.32 -11.30 16.16
CA LEU A 80 26.86 -11.35 16.30
C LEU A 80 26.48 -11.86 17.71
N THR A 81 26.67 -11.01 18.70
CA THR A 81 26.39 -11.28 20.12
C THR A 81 25.10 -10.61 20.57
N THR A 82 24.59 -11.01 21.74
CA THR A 82 23.45 -10.35 22.40
C THR A 82 23.73 -8.87 22.68
N ASP A 83 24.98 -8.50 22.97
CA ASP A 83 25.40 -7.10 23.16
C ASP A 83 25.26 -6.29 21.86
N LEU A 84 25.72 -6.82 20.73
CA LEU A 84 25.53 -6.15 19.44
C LEU A 84 24.05 -6.01 19.08
N ALA A 85 23.26 -7.04 19.37
CA ALA A 85 21.81 -7.00 19.17
C ALA A 85 21.14 -5.91 20.02
N GLN A 86 21.56 -5.73 21.28
CA GLN A 86 21.08 -4.66 22.15
C GLN A 86 21.48 -3.28 21.62
N LYS A 87 22.75 -3.10 21.22
CA LYS A 87 23.22 -1.86 20.59
C LYS A 87 22.43 -1.51 19.32
N TYR A 88 22.07 -2.51 18.52
CA TYR A 88 21.20 -2.29 17.36
C TYR A 88 19.79 -1.87 17.77
N ASN A 89 19.22 -2.48 18.81
CA ASN A 89 17.91 -2.07 19.34
C ASN A 89 17.93 -0.62 19.85
N ASP A 90 19.00 -0.20 20.52
CA ASP A 90 19.18 1.17 20.99
C ASP A 90 19.32 2.15 19.81
N PHE A 91 20.06 1.77 18.78
CA PHE A 91 20.13 2.51 17.51
C PHE A 91 18.74 2.67 16.87
N LEU A 92 17.93 1.61 16.83
CA LEU A 92 16.56 1.69 16.32
C LEU A 92 15.66 2.60 17.17
N ASN A 93 15.84 2.59 18.49
CA ASN A 93 15.12 3.47 19.41
C ASN A 93 15.44 4.95 19.18
N GLN A 94 16.69 5.27 18.86
CA GLN A 94 17.13 6.64 18.56
C GLN A 94 16.73 7.10 17.15
N LYS A 95 16.73 6.20 16.15
CA LYS A 95 16.52 6.58 14.74
C LYS A 95 15.08 6.50 14.26
N LEU A 96 14.23 5.72 14.91
CA LEU A 96 12.87 5.46 14.44
C LEU A 96 11.83 5.86 15.48
N ASN A 97 10.78 6.56 15.03
CA ASN A 97 9.66 6.95 15.89
C ASN A 97 8.58 5.86 16.00
N SER A 98 8.51 4.94 15.04
CA SER A 98 7.43 3.93 14.96
C SER A 98 7.83 2.61 15.59
N ASP A 99 7.14 2.19 16.66
CA ASP A 99 7.37 0.90 17.32
C ASP A 99 7.17 -0.30 16.38
N ASN A 100 6.17 -0.23 15.49
CA ASN A 100 5.97 -1.23 14.46
C ASN A 100 7.16 -1.32 13.50
N SER A 101 7.78 -0.18 13.19
CA SER A 101 8.97 -0.14 12.33
C SER A 101 10.21 -0.73 13.01
N LYS A 102 10.38 -0.49 14.32
CA LYS A 102 11.44 -1.10 15.14
C LYS A 102 11.23 -2.61 15.26
N ARG A 103 10.04 -3.03 15.68
CA ARG A 103 9.63 -4.43 15.83
C ARG A 103 9.83 -5.22 14.53
N ARG A 104 9.42 -4.66 13.39
CA ARG A 104 9.58 -5.32 12.07
C ARG A 104 11.05 -5.56 11.73
N ARG A 105 11.94 -4.59 12.00
CA ARG A 105 13.38 -4.74 11.75
C ARG A 105 14.03 -5.78 12.66
N ILE A 106 13.71 -5.77 13.96
CA ILE A 106 14.16 -6.82 14.89
C ILE A 106 13.65 -8.20 14.45
N GLN A 107 12.40 -8.30 13.99
CA GLN A 107 11.85 -9.56 13.48
C GLN A 107 12.55 -10.02 12.20
N THR A 108 12.82 -9.12 11.26
CA THR A 108 13.60 -9.42 10.04
C THR A 108 14.98 -9.94 10.42
N LEU A 109 15.69 -9.26 11.32
CA LEU A 109 17.00 -9.69 11.79
C LEU A 109 16.93 -11.06 12.46
N ARG A 110 15.94 -11.30 13.32
CA ARG A 110 15.72 -12.60 13.96
C ARG A 110 15.57 -13.73 12.94
N ILE A 111 14.70 -13.54 11.93
CA ILE A 111 14.46 -14.55 10.89
C ILE A 111 15.71 -14.80 10.04
N PHE A 112 16.46 -13.74 9.72
CA PHE A 112 17.72 -13.87 8.99
C PHE A 112 18.76 -14.65 9.80
N LEU A 113 18.93 -14.35 11.09
CA LEU A 113 19.86 -15.07 11.95
C LEU A 113 19.42 -16.52 12.20
N ASP A 114 18.11 -16.80 12.30
CA ASP A 114 17.60 -18.17 12.33
C ASP A 114 17.92 -18.93 11.04
N PHE A 115 17.91 -18.25 9.88
CA PHE A 115 18.39 -18.84 8.63
C PHE A 115 19.88 -19.19 8.71
N LEU A 116 20.74 -18.31 9.26
CA LEU A 116 22.17 -18.61 9.44
C LEU A 116 22.42 -19.78 10.38
N VAL A 117 21.66 -19.88 11.49
CA VAL A 117 21.69 -21.05 12.39
C VAL A 117 21.31 -22.32 11.63
N GLY A 118 20.23 -22.27 10.83
CA GLY A 118 19.80 -23.39 10.00
C GLY A 118 20.76 -23.78 8.87
N GLN A 119 21.74 -22.94 8.56
CA GLN A 119 22.85 -23.23 7.65
C GLN A 119 24.15 -23.61 8.39
N SER A 120 24.10 -23.75 9.72
CA SER A 120 25.25 -24.02 10.60
C SER A 120 26.38 -22.99 10.49
N ILE A 121 26.05 -21.76 10.09
CA ILE A 121 27.02 -20.65 9.95
C ILE A 121 27.28 -19.99 11.32
N ILE A 122 26.25 -19.91 12.16
CA ILE A 122 26.34 -19.45 13.55
C ILE A 122 25.68 -20.50 14.46
N LEU A 123 26.17 -20.62 15.69
CA LEU A 123 25.67 -21.63 16.64
C LEU A 123 24.32 -21.26 17.24
N THR A 124 24.10 -19.99 17.54
CA THR A 124 22.89 -19.50 18.20
C THR A 124 22.43 -18.17 17.61
N ASN A 125 21.14 -17.86 17.77
CA ASN A 125 20.57 -16.59 17.33
C ASN A 125 20.53 -15.59 18.51
N PRO A 126 21.38 -14.54 18.52
CA PRO A 126 21.48 -13.58 19.62
C PRO A 126 20.23 -12.69 19.78
N VAL A 127 19.33 -12.66 18.79
CA VAL A 127 18.13 -11.79 18.77
C VAL A 127 16.87 -12.52 19.25
N ARG A 128 16.96 -13.83 19.55
CA ARG A 128 15.79 -14.61 20.01
C ARG A 128 15.18 -14.06 21.30
N ASN A 129 16.02 -13.74 22.29
CA ASN A 129 15.59 -13.25 23.60
C ASN A 129 15.47 -11.73 23.68
N LEU A 130 15.79 -11.01 22.59
CA LEU A 130 15.69 -9.56 22.56
C LEU A 130 14.23 -9.13 22.61
N GLN A 131 13.89 -8.29 23.59
CA GLN A 131 12.55 -7.74 23.72
C GLN A 131 12.28 -6.79 22.55
N SER A 132 11.32 -7.16 21.70
CA SER A 132 10.87 -6.29 20.62
C SER A 132 9.94 -5.21 21.16
N SER A 133 9.96 -4.01 20.57
CA SER A 133 8.96 -2.96 20.86
C SER A 133 7.54 -3.53 20.83
N PRO A 134 6.63 -3.03 21.70
CA PRO A 134 5.28 -3.52 21.79
C PRO A 134 4.57 -3.41 20.43
N LYS A 135 3.70 -4.38 20.14
CA LYS A 135 2.90 -4.32 18.92
C LYS A 135 1.86 -3.21 19.07
N PHE A 136 2.13 -2.06 18.45
CA PHE A 136 1.16 -0.99 18.38
C PHE A 136 0.10 -1.30 17.32
N LEU A 137 -1.16 -1.46 17.73
CA LEU A 137 -2.25 -1.59 16.78
C LEU A 137 -2.77 -0.18 16.45
N ASP A 138 -2.65 0.20 15.18
CA ASP A 138 -3.12 1.49 14.68
C ASP A 138 -4.65 1.58 14.83
N ILE A 139 -5.13 2.59 15.55
CA ILE A 139 -6.55 2.87 15.72
C ILE A 139 -7.14 3.20 14.33
N PRO A 140 -8.25 2.55 13.91
CA PRO A 140 -8.89 2.86 12.65
C PRO A 140 -9.28 4.35 12.57
N ARG A 141 -8.93 5.00 11.46
CA ARG A 141 -9.20 6.42 11.18
C ARG A 141 -9.92 6.48 9.83
N PRO A 142 -11.22 6.12 9.80
CA PRO A 142 -11.97 6.08 8.56
C PRO A 142 -12.15 7.48 7.97
N THR A 143 -12.31 7.54 6.65
CA THR A 143 -12.66 8.79 5.97
C THR A 143 -14.01 9.29 6.49
N PRO A 144 -14.13 10.55 6.96
CA PRO A 144 -15.41 11.11 7.40
C PRO A 144 -16.51 10.97 6.36
N PHE A 145 -17.73 10.69 6.79
CA PHE A 145 -18.85 10.49 5.86
C PHE A 145 -19.13 11.71 4.97
N SER A 146 -18.94 12.92 5.49
CA SER A 146 -18.99 14.18 4.73
C SER A 146 -18.01 14.18 3.57
N ASP A 147 -16.77 13.77 3.78
CA ASP A 147 -15.71 13.76 2.77
C ASP A 147 -16.03 12.77 1.65
N ILE A 148 -16.64 11.63 1.99
CA ILE A 148 -17.10 10.64 1.00
C ILE A 148 -18.22 11.23 0.14
N LYS A 149 -19.18 11.94 0.75
CA LYS A 149 -20.24 12.65 0.03
C LYS A 149 -19.67 13.74 -0.88
N THR A 150 -18.76 14.58 -0.37
CA THR A 150 -18.11 15.63 -1.16
C THR A 150 -17.38 15.05 -2.37
N LEU A 151 -16.59 13.99 -2.18
CA LEU A 151 -15.92 13.32 -3.29
C LEU A 151 -16.92 12.72 -4.28
N TRP A 152 -18.01 12.11 -3.80
CA TRP A 152 -19.04 11.55 -4.68
C TRP A 152 -19.72 12.62 -5.52
N THR A 153 -20.16 13.73 -4.91
CA THR A 153 -20.76 14.87 -5.62
C THR A 153 -19.83 15.41 -6.69
N TYR A 154 -18.56 15.66 -6.34
CA TYR A 154 -17.56 16.14 -7.27
C TYR A 154 -17.39 15.19 -8.47
N LEU A 155 -17.30 13.87 -8.23
CA LEU A 155 -17.17 12.90 -9.31
C LEU A 155 -18.42 12.79 -10.19
N LEU A 156 -19.61 13.03 -9.64
CA LEU A 156 -20.85 13.09 -10.42
C LEU A 156 -20.89 14.33 -11.31
N GLU A 157 -20.40 15.47 -10.83
CA GLU A 157 -20.33 16.73 -11.59
C GLU A 157 -19.29 16.66 -12.71
N GLU A 158 -18.07 16.20 -12.43
CA GLU A 158 -17.00 16.10 -13.43
C GLU A 158 -17.32 15.14 -14.57
N LYS A 159 -18.14 14.11 -14.30
CA LYS A 159 -18.61 13.17 -15.32
C LYS A 159 -19.47 13.86 -16.40
N GLU A 160 -20.00 15.03 -16.11
CA GLU A 160 -20.81 15.83 -17.05
C GLU A 160 -19.98 16.77 -17.90
N SER A 161 -18.66 16.74 -17.77
CA SER A 161 -17.78 17.48 -18.66
C SER A 161 -18.09 17.14 -20.12
N SER A 162 -18.09 18.18 -20.96
CA SER A 162 -18.11 18.04 -22.42
C SER A 162 -16.79 17.49 -22.97
N ASP A 163 -15.70 17.58 -22.18
CA ASP A 163 -14.43 16.96 -22.50
C ASP A 163 -14.49 15.45 -22.23
N GLU A 164 -14.32 14.65 -23.31
CA GLU A 164 -14.40 13.19 -23.25
C GLU A 164 -13.39 12.57 -22.27
N MET A 165 -12.18 13.13 -22.17
CA MET A 165 -11.12 12.59 -21.30
C MET A 165 -11.40 12.89 -19.83
N ILE A 166 -11.83 14.11 -19.50
CA ILE A 166 -12.25 14.48 -18.14
C ILE A 166 -13.42 13.61 -17.69
N LYS A 167 -14.42 13.46 -18.55
CA LYS A 167 -15.57 12.58 -18.29
C LYS A 167 -15.15 11.13 -18.03
N LEU A 168 -14.26 10.59 -18.85
CA LEU A 168 -13.77 9.22 -18.70
C LEU A 168 -12.94 9.04 -17.41
N LEU A 169 -12.11 10.02 -17.06
CA LEU A 169 -11.38 10.03 -15.78
C LEU A 169 -12.33 10.06 -14.58
N ALA A 170 -13.38 10.88 -14.64
CA ALA A 170 -14.41 10.95 -13.61
C ALA A 170 -15.12 9.59 -13.44
N GLN A 171 -15.55 8.95 -14.53
CA GLN A 171 -16.15 7.61 -14.50
C GLN A 171 -15.19 6.56 -13.92
N ARG A 172 -13.92 6.53 -14.34
CA ARG A 172 -12.89 5.65 -13.76
C ARG A 172 -12.78 5.87 -12.24
N ASN A 173 -12.77 7.13 -11.82
CA ASN A 173 -12.65 7.50 -10.41
C ASN A 173 -13.91 7.14 -9.60
N GLN A 174 -15.11 7.16 -10.20
CA GLN A 174 -16.32 6.60 -9.60
C GLN A 174 -16.16 5.09 -9.35
N ILE A 175 -15.65 4.34 -10.33
CA ILE A 175 -15.36 2.91 -10.17
C ILE A 175 -14.36 2.67 -9.03
N ILE A 176 -13.28 3.45 -8.96
CA ILE A 176 -12.29 3.37 -7.89
C ILE A 176 -12.94 3.59 -6.52
N LEU A 177 -13.75 4.64 -6.37
CA LEU A 177 -14.45 4.93 -5.12
C LEU A 177 -15.40 3.79 -4.73
N LEU A 178 -16.20 3.27 -5.66
CA LEU A 178 -17.13 2.19 -5.38
C LEU A 178 -16.42 0.87 -5.05
N LEU A 179 -15.29 0.56 -5.68
CA LEU A 179 -14.51 -0.63 -5.34
C LEU A 179 -13.87 -0.53 -3.93
N ILE A 180 -13.44 0.67 -3.53
CA ILE A 180 -12.81 0.86 -2.21
C ILE A 180 -13.85 1.05 -1.10
N PHE A 181 -14.84 1.92 -1.27
CA PHE A 181 -15.86 2.21 -0.26
C PHE A 181 -17.05 1.22 -0.32
N GLY A 182 -17.41 0.74 -1.51
CA GLY A 182 -18.49 -0.22 -1.70
C GLY A 182 -18.08 -1.64 -1.29
N ALA A 183 -16.93 -2.10 -1.77
CA ALA A 183 -16.42 -3.46 -1.59
C ALA A 183 -15.12 -3.57 -0.76
N GLY A 184 -14.55 -2.47 -0.27
CA GLY A 184 -13.41 -2.56 0.63
C GLY A 184 -12.21 -3.24 0.00
N LEU A 185 -11.82 -2.92 -1.25
CA LEU A 185 -10.62 -3.45 -1.91
C LEU A 185 -9.35 -2.69 -1.49
N LYS A 186 -8.16 -3.34 -1.55
CA LYS A 186 -6.87 -2.67 -1.29
C LYS A 186 -6.34 -2.11 -2.59
N VAL A 187 -5.53 -1.06 -2.51
CA VAL A 187 -4.82 -0.49 -3.67
C VAL A 187 -4.10 -1.57 -4.51
N SER A 188 -3.49 -2.56 -3.84
CA SER A 188 -2.82 -3.69 -4.51
C SER A 188 -3.76 -4.62 -5.27
N ASP A 189 -5.03 -4.71 -4.85
CA ASP A 189 -6.03 -5.53 -5.50
C ASP A 189 -6.57 -4.80 -6.74
N LEU A 190 -6.80 -3.47 -6.62
CA LEU A 190 -7.27 -2.63 -7.73
C LEU A 190 -6.25 -2.56 -8.88
N SER A 191 -4.95 -2.52 -8.57
CA SER A 191 -3.93 -2.27 -9.60
C SER A 191 -3.79 -3.37 -10.65
N HIS A 192 -4.34 -4.54 -10.38
CA HIS A 192 -4.32 -5.70 -11.28
C HIS A 192 -5.73 -6.22 -11.61
N LEU A 193 -6.76 -5.47 -11.24
CA LEU A 193 -8.14 -5.89 -11.44
C LEU A 193 -8.50 -5.79 -12.92
N LYS A 194 -9.01 -6.89 -13.49
CA LYS A 194 -9.47 -6.96 -14.88
C LYS A 194 -10.99 -6.88 -14.96
N GLU A 195 -11.51 -6.43 -16.10
CA GLU A 195 -12.96 -6.32 -16.36
C GLU A 195 -13.70 -7.65 -16.11
N LYS A 196 -13.11 -8.77 -16.53
CA LYS A 196 -13.68 -10.13 -16.34
C LYS A 196 -13.87 -10.59 -14.88
N GLN A 197 -13.34 -9.84 -13.92
CA GLN A 197 -13.50 -10.15 -12.48
C GLN A 197 -14.72 -9.46 -11.87
N ILE A 198 -15.46 -8.69 -12.68
CA ILE A 198 -16.68 -8.00 -12.28
C ILE A 198 -17.88 -8.78 -12.81
N PHE A 199 -18.82 -9.07 -11.92
CA PHE A 199 -20.11 -9.70 -12.22
C PHE A 199 -21.19 -8.68 -11.91
N ILE A 200 -22.02 -8.32 -12.90
CA ILE A 200 -23.03 -7.26 -12.81
C ILE A 200 -24.48 -7.77 -12.89
N ASP A 201 -24.70 -9.04 -12.55
CA ASP A 201 -26.03 -9.62 -12.44
C ASP A 201 -26.86 -8.93 -11.34
N ALA A 202 -28.07 -9.43 -11.04
CA ALA A 202 -28.98 -8.85 -10.05
C ALA A 202 -28.34 -8.55 -8.67
N SER A 203 -27.25 -9.22 -8.31
CA SER A 203 -26.39 -8.86 -7.18
C SER A 203 -24.95 -8.66 -7.67
N PRO A 204 -24.50 -7.42 -7.91
CA PRO A 204 -23.17 -7.16 -8.42
C PRO A 204 -22.07 -7.63 -7.46
N ARG A 205 -21.00 -8.21 -7.99
CA ARG A 205 -19.85 -8.72 -7.20
C ARG A 205 -18.53 -8.50 -7.92
N VAL A 206 -17.45 -8.46 -7.14
CA VAL A 206 -16.07 -8.52 -7.63
C VAL A 206 -15.37 -9.76 -7.10
N MET A 207 -14.64 -10.47 -7.96
CA MET A 207 -13.82 -11.62 -7.59
C MET A 207 -12.35 -11.24 -7.42
N LEU A 208 -11.78 -11.62 -6.29
CA LEU A 208 -10.36 -11.46 -5.97
C LEU A 208 -9.67 -12.82 -5.94
N THR A 209 -8.48 -12.89 -6.54
CA THR A 209 -7.65 -14.11 -6.62
C THR A 209 -6.28 -13.85 -5.98
N PRO A 210 -6.21 -13.70 -4.65
CA PRO A 210 -4.96 -13.48 -3.93
C PRO A 210 -3.99 -14.67 -4.05
N PHE A 211 -2.68 -14.40 -4.15
CA PHE A 211 -1.66 -15.45 -4.39
C PHE A 211 -1.58 -16.56 -3.31
N LYS A 212 -1.86 -16.25 -2.04
CA LYS A 212 -1.69 -17.17 -0.90
C LYS A 212 -3.00 -17.62 -0.25
N ARG A 213 -4.13 -17.42 -0.94
CA ARG A 213 -5.47 -17.66 -0.39
C ARG A 213 -6.41 -18.09 -1.50
N GLU A 214 -7.45 -18.83 -1.13
CA GLU A 214 -8.52 -19.16 -2.06
C GLU A 214 -9.15 -17.89 -2.65
N PRO A 215 -9.56 -17.93 -3.93
CA PRO A 215 -10.40 -16.90 -4.52
C PRO A 215 -11.67 -16.67 -3.72
N TYR A 216 -12.11 -15.42 -3.64
CA TYR A 216 -13.34 -15.06 -2.96
C TYR A 216 -14.01 -13.89 -3.67
N THR A 217 -15.30 -13.70 -3.39
CA THR A 217 -16.08 -12.62 -4.00
C THR A 217 -16.61 -11.67 -2.94
N ILE A 218 -16.72 -10.39 -3.31
CA ILE A 218 -17.24 -9.34 -2.44
C ILE A 218 -18.45 -8.71 -3.14
N PRO A 219 -19.58 -8.50 -2.43
CA PRO A 219 -20.70 -7.76 -2.99
C PRO A 219 -20.32 -6.30 -3.28
N LEU A 220 -20.85 -5.79 -4.38
CA LEU A 220 -20.76 -4.38 -4.77
C LEU A 220 -22.12 -3.70 -4.52
N PRO A 221 -22.14 -2.37 -4.31
CA PRO A 221 -23.39 -1.62 -4.23
C PRO A 221 -24.23 -1.78 -5.51
N PRO A 222 -25.57 -1.82 -5.45
CA PRO A 222 -26.43 -1.96 -6.62
C PRO A 222 -26.11 -0.94 -7.74
N ILE A 223 -25.87 0.32 -7.35
CA ILE A 223 -25.51 1.41 -8.27
C ILE A 223 -24.23 1.14 -9.09
N PHE A 224 -23.38 0.21 -8.66
CA PHE A 224 -22.17 -0.15 -9.37
C PHE A 224 -22.45 -0.62 -10.80
N ALA A 225 -23.49 -1.43 -11.01
CA ALA A 225 -23.79 -2.00 -12.33
C ALA A 225 -24.04 -0.90 -13.38
N SER A 226 -24.88 0.09 -13.05
CA SER A 226 -25.19 1.22 -13.93
C SER A 226 -23.94 2.03 -14.28
N ILE A 227 -23.09 2.32 -13.29
CA ILE A 227 -21.89 3.12 -13.49
C ILE A 227 -20.81 2.33 -14.26
N PHE A 228 -20.71 1.02 -14.00
CA PHE A 228 -19.79 0.13 -14.70
C PHE A 228 -20.13 0.00 -16.18
N LEU A 229 -21.41 -0.14 -16.53
CA LEU A 229 -21.84 -0.20 -17.92
C LEU A 229 -21.52 1.11 -18.67
N GLU A 230 -21.88 2.26 -18.08
CA GLU A 230 -21.59 3.57 -18.67
C GLU A 230 -20.08 3.82 -18.83
N TYR A 231 -19.28 3.39 -17.84
CA TYR A 231 -17.82 3.45 -17.89
C TYR A 231 -17.25 2.54 -18.98
N GLY A 232 -17.70 1.29 -19.06
CA GLY A 232 -17.22 0.30 -20.03
C GLY A 232 -17.48 0.73 -21.47
N GLU A 233 -18.66 1.28 -21.75
CA GLU A 233 -18.99 1.85 -23.06
C GLU A 233 -18.04 3.02 -23.41
N SER A 234 -17.90 3.98 -22.49
CA SER A 234 -17.05 5.16 -22.69
C SER A 234 -15.58 4.78 -22.90
N LEU A 235 -15.07 3.83 -22.11
CA LEU A 235 -13.70 3.32 -22.24
C LEU A 235 -13.49 2.54 -23.55
N SER A 236 -14.44 1.70 -23.95
CA SER A 236 -14.37 0.94 -25.20
C SER A 236 -14.32 1.88 -26.41
N ASN A 237 -15.16 2.91 -26.42
CA ASN A 237 -15.17 3.93 -27.47
C ASN A 237 -13.85 4.70 -27.52
N PHE A 238 -13.31 5.12 -26.37
CA PHE A 238 -12.03 5.81 -26.30
C PHE A 238 -10.86 4.91 -26.77
N LYS A 239 -10.80 3.65 -26.30
CA LYS A 239 -9.81 2.65 -26.75
C LYS A 239 -9.82 2.49 -28.28
N LYS A 240 -11.00 2.37 -28.89
CA LYS A 240 -11.16 2.26 -30.35
C LYS A 240 -10.65 3.51 -31.09
N LYS A 241 -11.07 4.71 -30.66
CA LYS A 241 -10.64 5.98 -31.27
C LYS A 241 -9.11 6.16 -31.20
N SER A 242 -8.49 5.72 -30.10
CA SER A 242 -7.05 5.88 -29.85
C SER A 242 -6.20 4.67 -30.28
N GLY A 243 -6.79 3.60 -30.84
CA GLY A 243 -6.05 2.40 -31.24
C GLY A 243 -5.40 1.62 -30.08
N LEU A 244 -5.99 1.68 -28.88
CA LEU A 244 -5.44 1.07 -27.66
C LEU A 244 -6.07 -0.30 -27.35
N THR A 245 -5.28 -1.20 -26.78
CA THR A 245 -5.75 -2.53 -26.32
C THR A 245 -5.15 -2.88 -24.96
N PHE A 246 -6.00 -3.25 -24.00
CA PHE A 246 -5.63 -3.75 -22.66
C PHE A 246 -6.87 -4.29 -21.92
N ASP A 247 -6.65 -5.18 -20.95
CA ASP A 247 -7.71 -5.89 -20.20
C ASP A 247 -8.01 -5.28 -18.81
N GLU A 248 -7.08 -4.46 -18.30
CA GLU A 248 -7.18 -3.88 -16.98
C GLU A 248 -8.41 -2.97 -16.87
N LEU A 249 -9.14 -3.11 -15.77
CA LEU A 249 -10.34 -2.33 -15.50
C LEU A 249 -10.03 -0.84 -15.33
N LEU A 250 -8.86 -0.54 -14.75
CA LEU A 250 -8.41 0.81 -14.45
C LEU A 250 -7.19 1.13 -15.29
N PHE A 251 -7.20 2.30 -15.93
CA PHE A 251 -6.11 2.76 -16.78
C PHE A 251 -5.38 3.95 -16.14
N ASN A 252 -4.11 4.11 -16.54
CA ASN A 252 -3.32 5.29 -16.24
C ASN A 252 -3.42 6.30 -17.38
N ALA A 253 -3.59 7.57 -17.05
CA ALA A 253 -3.81 8.64 -18.02
C ALA A 253 -3.33 9.98 -17.49
N ASN A 254 -3.07 10.91 -18.41
CA ASN A 254 -2.99 12.33 -18.13
C ASN A 254 -4.29 13.02 -18.63
N PRO A 255 -4.45 14.34 -18.47
CA PRO A 255 -5.65 15.04 -18.92
C PRO A 255 -5.95 14.96 -20.43
N TYR A 256 -5.01 14.49 -21.25
CA TYR A 256 -5.12 14.48 -22.72
C TYR A 256 -5.24 13.07 -23.32
N GLN A 257 -4.64 12.06 -22.69
CA GLN A 257 -4.60 10.70 -23.23
C GLN A 257 -4.42 9.62 -22.16
N ILE A 258 -4.79 8.40 -22.53
CA ILE A 258 -4.41 7.18 -21.82
C ILE A 258 -2.92 6.89 -22.08
N ILE A 259 -2.15 6.78 -21.00
CA ILE A 259 -0.71 6.51 -21.04
C ILE A 259 -0.47 4.99 -21.09
N SER A 260 -1.22 4.22 -20.31
CA SER A 260 -1.09 2.77 -20.26
C SER A 260 -2.35 2.10 -19.72
N GLY A 261 -2.56 0.85 -20.12
CA GLY A 261 -3.43 -0.07 -19.38
C GLY A 261 -2.89 -0.30 -17.98
N GLY A 262 -3.78 -0.46 -17.00
CA GLY A 262 -3.41 -0.64 -15.61
C GLY A 262 -3.10 0.65 -14.88
N LEU A 263 -3.59 0.76 -13.65
CA LEU A 263 -3.30 1.86 -12.75
C LEU A 263 -2.45 1.34 -11.59
N SER A 264 -1.19 1.79 -11.52
CA SER A 264 -0.28 1.32 -10.47
C SER A 264 -0.76 1.73 -9.07
N PRO A 265 -0.29 1.04 -8.00
CA PRO A 265 -0.57 1.47 -6.64
C PRO A 265 -0.20 2.92 -6.36
N ARG A 266 0.92 3.38 -6.94
CA ARG A 266 1.35 4.77 -6.83
C ARG A 266 0.44 5.72 -7.59
N GLY A 267 -0.04 5.32 -8.77
CA GLY A 267 -1.03 6.11 -9.53
C GLY A 267 -2.33 6.31 -8.76
N LEU A 268 -2.83 5.26 -8.10
CA LEU A 268 -3.98 5.35 -7.19
C LEU A 268 -3.70 6.31 -6.03
N GLU A 269 -2.53 6.26 -5.40
CA GLU A 269 -2.17 7.21 -4.34
C GLU A 269 -2.12 8.66 -4.85
N LEU A 270 -1.61 8.90 -6.06
CA LEU A 270 -1.54 10.24 -6.66
C LEU A 270 -2.94 10.80 -6.96
N ILE A 271 -3.87 9.98 -7.44
CA ILE A 271 -5.28 10.40 -7.63
C ILE A 271 -5.89 10.86 -6.31
N PHE A 272 -5.66 10.11 -5.22
CA PHE A 272 -6.17 10.48 -3.90
C PHE A 272 -5.43 11.70 -3.30
N GLU A 273 -4.16 11.90 -3.62
CA GLU A 273 -3.43 13.14 -3.30
C GLU A 273 -4.05 14.34 -4.03
N GLU A 274 -4.41 14.19 -5.29
CA GLU A 274 -5.10 15.23 -6.08
C GLU A 274 -6.46 15.59 -5.47
N PHE A 275 -7.28 14.60 -5.11
CA PHE A 275 -8.56 14.85 -4.43
C PHE A 275 -8.38 15.57 -3.10
N ARG A 276 -7.40 15.17 -2.29
CA ARG A 276 -7.11 15.85 -1.01
C ARG A 276 -6.77 17.32 -1.20
N LYS A 277 -5.97 17.64 -2.23
CA LYS A 277 -5.60 19.02 -2.55
C LYS A 277 -6.78 19.82 -3.12
N LYS A 278 -7.47 19.26 -4.12
CA LYS A 278 -8.55 19.96 -4.84
C LYS A 278 -9.79 20.18 -3.98
N LEU A 279 -10.13 19.22 -3.14
CA LEU A 279 -11.36 19.25 -2.33
C LEU A 279 -11.10 19.54 -0.84
N VAL A 280 -9.83 19.76 -0.46
CA VAL A 280 -9.41 20.02 0.94
C VAL A 280 -9.88 18.89 1.89
N LEU A 281 -9.71 17.65 1.45
CA LEU A 281 -10.10 16.44 2.19
C LEU A 281 -8.88 15.77 2.82
N GLN A 282 -9.10 14.87 3.77
CA GLN A 282 -8.03 14.08 4.40
C GLN A 282 -8.06 12.59 4.02
N LEU A 283 -8.82 12.25 2.98
CA LEU A 283 -9.09 10.87 2.62
C LEU A 283 -7.93 10.19 1.88
N THR A 284 -7.70 8.93 2.20
CA THR A 284 -6.73 8.03 1.56
C THR A 284 -7.44 6.75 1.13
N PRO A 285 -6.87 5.93 0.23
CA PRO A 285 -7.44 4.62 -0.08
C PRO A 285 -7.62 3.74 1.17
N LYS A 286 -6.67 3.82 2.12
CA LYS A 286 -6.73 3.07 3.38
C LYS A 286 -7.88 3.56 4.26
N SER A 287 -8.02 4.87 4.47
CA SER A 287 -9.10 5.42 5.31
C SER A 287 -10.48 5.23 4.68
N LEU A 288 -10.58 5.27 3.34
CA LEU A 288 -11.83 5.00 2.62
C LEU A 288 -12.24 3.53 2.74
N ARG A 289 -11.27 2.61 2.64
CA ARG A 289 -11.48 1.19 2.95
C ARG A 289 -11.93 0.98 4.39
N GLN A 290 -11.37 1.72 5.36
CA GLN A 290 -11.80 1.65 6.76
C GLN A 290 -13.27 2.07 6.90
N ALA A 291 -13.70 3.13 6.23
CA ALA A 291 -15.11 3.53 6.20
C ALA A 291 -16.04 2.42 5.66
N CYS A 292 -15.60 1.66 4.66
CA CYS A 292 -16.31 0.46 4.19
C CYS A 292 -16.48 -0.61 5.29
N ILE A 293 -15.42 -0.86 6.07
CA ILE A 293 -15.47 -1.84 7.17
C ILE A 293 -16.46 -1.39 8.25
N PHE A 294 -16.46 -0.09 8.61
CA PHE A 294 -17.44 0.47 9.54
C PHE A 294 -18.87 0.37 8.98
N LYS A 295 -19.07 0.62 7.69
CA LYS A 295 -20.36 0.41 7.00
C LYS A 295 -20.86 -1.03 7.16
N TRP A 296 -20.02 -2.03 6.91
CA TRP A 296 -20.43 -3.44 7.07
C TRP A 296 -20.76 -3.80 8.52
N LEU A 297 -20.05 -3.22 9.50
CA LEU A 297 -20.37 -3.38 10.92
C LEU A 297 -21.73 -2.74 11.25
N ALA A 298 -21.99 -1.52 10.77
CA ALA A 298 -23.28 -0.84 10.95
C ALA A 298 -24.46 -1.60 10.30
N GLN A 299 -24.19 -2.30 9.19
CA GLN A 299 -25.14 -3.21 8.52
C GLN A 299 -25.28 -4.58 9.22
N ASN A 300 -24.70 -4.75 10.41
CA ASN A 300 -24.73 -5.99 11.20
C ASN A 300 -24.24 -7.23 10.42
N LYS A 301 -23.25 -7.06 9.51
CA LYS A 301 -22.64 -8.19 8.81
C LYS A 301 -21.82 -9.03 9.79
N LYS A 302 -21.92 -10.36 9.67
CA LYS A 302 -21.17 -11.30 10.53
C LYS A 302 -19.66 -11.09 10.40
N ASP A 303 -18.94 -11.13 11.52
CA ASP A 303 -17.48 -10.96 11.57
C ASP A 303 -16.71 -11.82 10.57
N ASN A 304 -17.09 -13.09 10.44
CA ASN A 304 -16.39 -14.02 9.54
C ASN A 304 -16.51 -13.57 8.08
N ILE A 305 -17.68 -13.07 7.68
CA ILE A 305 -17.93 -12.55 6.33
C ILE A 305 -17.12 -11.26 6.11
N ILE A 306 -17.10 -10.35 7.10
CA ILE A 306 -16.28 -9.13 7.02
C ILE A 306 -14.80 -9.50 6.86
N LYS A 307 -14.27 -10.46 7.63
CA LYS A 307 -12.87 -10.90 7.55
C LYS A 307 -12.54 -11.54 6.20
N GLU A 308 -13.47 -12.31 5.65
CA GLU A 308 -13.37 -12.89 4.31
C GLU A 308 -13.28 -11.77 3.25
N TRP A 309 -14.24 -10.84 3.22
CA TRP A 309 -14.22 -9.70 2.29
C TRP A 309 -12.99 -8.81 2.46
N MET A 310 -12.52 -8.61 3.69
CA MET A 310 -11.28 -7.90 3.97
C MET A 310 -10.03 -8.62 3.46
N GLY A 311 -10.11 -9.91 3.13
CA GLY A 311 -8.96 -10.71 2.78
C GLY A 311 -7.95 -10.79 3.92
N VAL A 312 -8.43 -10.97 5.17
CA VAL A 312 -7.61 -11.19 6.38
C VAL A 312 -7.84 -12.58 6.97
N SER A 313 -6.99 -13.04 7.89
CA SER A 313 -7.13 -14.37 8.52
C SER A 313 -8.40 -14.45 9.36
N SER A 314 -8.93 -15.66 9.52
CA SER A 314 -10.05 -15.91 10.44
C SER A 314 -9.74 -15.45 11.87
N ALA A 315 -8.47 -15.58 12.29
CA ALA A 315 -7.94 -15.10 13.56
C ALA A 315 -7.76 -13.57 13.66
N TYR A 316 -7.95 -12.81 12.57
CA TYR A 316 -7.86 -11.36 12.62
C TYR A 316 -8.93 -10.79 13.57
N SER A 317 -8.52 -9.90 14.46
CA SER A 317 -9.42 -9.27 15.43
C SER A 317 -10.05 -8.00 14.84
N LEU A 318 -11.38 -7.96 14.85
CA LEU A 318 -12.15 -6.74 14.51
C LEU A 318 -12.37 -5.84 15.74
N LYS A 319 -11.79 -6.18 16.90
CA LYS A 319 -12.02 -5.47 18.17
C LYS A 319 -11.87 -3.95 18.03
N LEU A 320 -10.75 -3.48 17.46
CA LEU A 320 -10.53 -2.04 17.27
C LEU A 320 -11.54 -1.35 16.34
N TYR A 321 -12.13 -2.06 15.39
CA TYR A 321 -13.21 -1.45 14.60
C TYR A 321 -14.50 -1.41 15.42
N LYS A 322 -14.81 -2.48 16.15
CA LYS A 322 -16.02 -2.56 17.00
C LYS A 322 -16.01 -1.54 18.12
N ASP A 323 -14.88 -1.40 18.82
CA ASP A 323 -14.68 -0.45 19.92
C ASP A 323 -14.90 1.01 19.46
N HIS A 324 -14.74 1.29 18.16
CA HIS A 324 -14.90 2.62 17.57
C HIS A 324 -16.13 2.76 16.64
N ALA A 325 -16.99 1.74 16.55
CA ALA A 325 -18.08 1.69 15.57
C ALA A 325 -19.21 2.67 15.88
N THR A 326 -19.52 2.88 17.15
CA THR A 326 -20.56 3.81 17.61
C THR A 326 -20.29 5.26 17.21
N ASN A 327 -19.02 5.65 17.05
CA ASN A 327 -18.62 6.99 16.64
C ASN A 327 -18.62 7.18 15.11
N ASN A 328 -19.01 6.15 14.35
CA ASN A 328 -18.72 6.02 12.94
C ASN A 328 -19.88 5.32 12.20
N LEU A 329 -20.96 6.06 11.98
CA LEU A 329 -22.13 5.57 11.24
C LEU A 329 -21.97 5.87 9.74
N TYR A 330 -21.93 4.81 8.94
CA TYR A 330 -21.81 4.90 7.48
C TYR A 330 -22.94 4.13 6.80
N SER A 331 -23.47 4.70 5.72
CA SER A 331 -24.36 4.02 4.77
C SER A 331 -23.87 4.27 3.34
N ASP A 332 -24.33 3.45 2.40
CA ASP A 332 -24.08 3.61 0.96
C ASP A 332 -25.34 3.97 0.16
N GLN A 333 -26.50 4.08 0.81
CA GLN A 333 -27.78 4.47 0.19
C GLN A 333 -27.69 5.83 -0.54
N PHE A 334 -26.95 6.78 0.03
CA PHE A 334 -26.75 8.11 -0.57
C PHE A 334 -26.13 8.04 -1.97
N LEU A 335 -25.35 7.01 -2.29
CA LEU A 335 -24.67 6.88 -3.58
C LEU A 335 -25.70 6.79 -4.71
N GLU A 336 -26.70 5.93 -4.53
CA GLU A 336 -27.77 5.69 -5.49
C GLU A 336 -28.76 6.86 -5.53
N GLU A 337 -29.17 7.36 -4.36
CA GLU A 337 -30.09 8.51 -4.26
C GLU A 337 -29.54 9.74 -5.01
N MET A 338 -28.27 10.10 -4.78
CA MET A 338 -27.65 11.25 -5.43
C MET A 338 -27.49 11.05 -6.94
N TYR A 339 -27.13 9.85 -7.37
CA TYR A 339 -27.01 9.53 -8.79
C TYR A 339 -28.36 9.60 -9.51
N LEU A 340 -29.41 9.01 -8.94
CA LEU A 340 -30.76 9.04 -9.52
C LEU A 340 -31.34 10.45 -9.53
N ASN A 341 -31.09 11.26 -8.50
CA ASN A 341 -31.53 12.66 -8.46
C ASN A 341 -30.90 13.50 -9.57
N LEU A 342 -29.62 13.29 -9.87
CA LEU A 342 -28.97 13.95 -11.00
C LEU A 342 -29.56 13.52 -12.34
N LYS A 343 -29.85 12.23 -12.53
CA LYS A 343 -30.53 11.75 -13.75
C LYS A 343 -31.93 12.35 -13.90
N ARG A 344 -32.72 12.41 -12.81
CA ARG A 344 -34.09 12.95 -12.81
C ARG A 344 -34.15 14.42 -13.17
N ARG A 345 -33.20 15.25 -12.69
CA ARG A 345 -33.09 16.67 -13.06
C ARG A 345 -32.91 16.90 -14.57
N ARG A 346 -32.59 15.85 -15.35
CA ARG A 346 -32.30 15.93 -16.79
C ARG A 346 -33.36 15.32 -17.69
N THR A 347 -34.22 14.45 -17.18
CA THR A 347 -35.45 14.09 -17.89
C THR A 347 -36.39 15.28 -17.80
N PRO A 348 -36.67 16.03 -18.89
CA PRO A 348 -37.72 17.02 -18.84
C PRO A 348 -39.00 16.30 -18.42
N THR A 349 -39.68 16.83 -17.39
CA THR A 349 -41.03 16.39 -17.05
C THR A 349 -41.85 16.59 -18.32
N ILE A 350 -42.17 15.51 -19.03
CA ILE A 350 -43.21 15.55 -20.04
C ILE A 350 -44.48 15.77 -19.23
N SER A 351 -44.86 17.04 -19.07
CA SER A 351 -46.19 17.41 -18.63
C SER A 351 -47.14 16.84 -19.66
N THR A 352 -47.67 15.66 -19.38
CA THR A 352 -48.90 15.16 -19.99
C THR A 352 -50.01 16.11 -19.56
N ASN A 353 -50.14 17.23 -20.27
CA ASN A 353 -51.42 17.91 -20.44
C ASN A 353 -52.26 16.98 -21.32
N LEU A 354 -52.94 16.04 -20.68
CA LEU A 354 -54.10 15.39 -21.27
C LEU A 354 -55.32 16.25 -20.91
N LEU A 355 -56.03 16.60 -21.98
CA LEU A 355 -57.24 17.42 -22.09
C LEU A 355 -58.35 17.08 -21.10
#